data_AF-A0AB34SJ65-F1
#
_entry.id   AF-A0AB34SJ65-F1
#
_cell.length_a   1.000
_cell.length_b   1.000
_cell.length_c   1.000
_cell.angle_alpha   90.00
_cell.angle_beta   90.00
_cell.angle_gamma   90.00
#
_symmetry.space_group_name_H-M   'P 1'
#
loop_
_entity.id
_entity.type
_entity.pdbx_description
1 polymer ?
#
loop_
_entity_poly.entity_id
_entity_poly.type
_entity_poly.pdbx_seq_one_letter_code
_entity_poly.pdbx_strand_id
1 'polypeptide(L)'
;MLSNIFEEYIKVNKQYVDFVNELLNKDFTNFKEDEIVNKLVDGKMKFEKLMNDTDICEKEEEEGLFLKDVKYSIVDGLFLSIDLLNFYNSKELERFKMRAVNYIRKGRVTSFF
;
A
#
# COMPACT_ATOMS: atom_id res chain seq x y z
N MET A 1 19.74 -5.92 4.29
CA MET A 1 18.59 -5.69 5.21
C MET A 1 17.60 -4.73 4.57
N LEU A 2 18.05 -3.59 4.07
CA LEU A 2 17.24 -2.63 3.33
C LEU A 2 16.71 -3.22 2.03
N SER A 3 17.53 -3.97 1.29
CA SER A 3 17.07 -4.69 0.07
C SER A 3 15.89 -5.63 0.37
N ASN A 4 15.95 -6.38 1.47
CA ASN A 4 14.86 -7.27 1.89
C ASN A 4 13.57 -6.51 2.25
N ILE A 5 13.69 -5.36 2.94
CA ILE A 5 12.54 -4.52 3.27
C ILE A 5 11.90 -3.99 2.00
N PHE A 6 12.72 -3.55 1.04
CA PHE A 6 12.25 -3.04 -0.24
C PHE A 6 11.57 -4.13 -1.09
N GLU A 7 12.13 -5.33 -1.16
CA GLU A 7 11.51 -6.46 -1.84
C GLU A 7 10.15 -6.83 -1.24
N GLU A 8 10.04 -6.89 0.09
CA GLU A 8 8.76 -7.15 0.75
C GLU A 8 7.78 -6.00 0.53
N TYR A 9 8.24 -4.74 0.51
CA TYR A 9 7.40 -3.60 0.12
C TYR A 9 6.82 -3.78 -1.29
N ILE A 10 7.63 -4.14 -2.29
CA ILE A 10 7.15 -4.34 -3.67
C ILE A 10 6.04 -5.38 -3.68
N LYS A 11 6.23 -6.50 -2.97
CA LYS A 11 5.25 -7.58 -2.87
C LYS A 11 3.97 -7.15 -2.17
N VAL A 12 4.07 -6.53 -1.00
CA VAL A 12 2.92 -6.03 -0.23
C VAL A 12 2.15 -5.00 -1.06
N ASN A 13 2.83 -4.04 -1.66
CA ASN A 13 2.23 -3.00 -2.49
C ASN A 13 1.50 -3.59 -3.69
N LYS A 14 2.12 -4.55 -4.40
CA LYS A 14 1.49 -5.25 -5.52
C LYS A 14 0.22 -5.98 -5.08
N GLN A 15 0.29 -6.79 -4.03
CA GLN A 15 -0.87 -7.54 -3.52
C GLN A 15 -2.01 -6.60 -3.10
N TYR A 16 -1.67 -5.50 -2.42
CA TYR A 16 -2.65 -4.52 -1.98
C TYR A 16 -3.31 -3.81 -3.18
N VAL A 17 -2.52 -3.38 -4.16
CA VAL A 17 -3.02 -2.74 -5.38
C VAL A 17 -3.89 -3.69 -6.21
N ASP A 18 -3.49 -4.96 -6.35
CA ASP A 18 -4.25 -5.96 -7.10
C ASP A 18 -5.63 -6.17 -6.46
N PHE A 19 -5.69 -6.29 -5.14
CA PHE A 19 -6.94 -6.37 -4.39
C PHE A 19 -7.82 -5.12 -4.58
N VAL A 20 -7.24 -3.92 -4.43
CA VAL A 20 -7.98 -2.67 -4.60
C VAL A 20 -8.49 -2.53 -6.03
N ASN A 21 -7.68 -2.86 -7.03
CA ASN A 21 -8.11 -2.88 -8.44
C ASN A 21 -9.28 -3.84 -8.67
N GLU A 22 -9.24 -5.03 -8.06
CA GLU A 22 -10.34 -5.98 -8.14
C GLU A 22 -11.63 -5.42 -7.54
N LEU A 23 -11.55 -4.79 -6.36
CA LEU A 23 -12.70 -4.12 -5.73
C LEU A 23 -13.32 -3.06 -6.64
N LEU A 24 -12.49 -2.22 -7.26
CA LEU A 24 -12.95 -1.16 -8.17
C LEU A 24 -13.61 -1.76 -9.42
N ASN A 25 -13.00 -2.77 -10.02
CA ASN A 25 -13.51 -3.40 -11.25
C ASN A 25 -14.83 -4.15 -11.02
N LYS A 26 -15.07 -4.63 -9.80
CA LYS A 26 -16.33 -5.27 -9.40
C LYS A 26 -17.33 -4.28 -8.79
N ASP A 27 -17.00 -2.99 -8.72
CA ASP A 27 -17.80 -1.95 -8.06
C ASP A 27 -18.26 -2.37 -6.66
N PHE A 28 -17.35 -2.97 -5.88
CA PHE A 28 -17.61 -3.54 -4.55
C PHE A 28 -18.67 -4.65 -4.49
N THR A 29 -19.20 -5.10 -5.63
CA THR A 29 -20.11 -6.24 -5.72
C THR A 29 -19.31 -7.54 -5.65
N ASN A 30 -19.87 -8.59 -5.06
CA ASN A 30 -19.25 -9.92 -4.85
C ASN A 30 -18.27 -10.06 -3.67
N PHE A 31 -18.09 -9.04 -2.85
CA PHE A 31 -17.34 -9.15 -1.60
C PHE A 31 -18.27 -8.93 -0.41
N LYS A 32 -18.04 -9.66 0.68
CA LYS A 32 -18.66 -9.35 1.97
C LYS A 32 -17.97 -8.14 2.58
N GLU A 33 -18.73 -7.30 3.28
CA GLU A 33 -18.19 -6.10 3.94
C GLU A 33 -17.01 -6.44 4.87
N ASP A 34 -17.17 -7.46 5.73
CA ASP A 34 -16.11 -7.90 6.62
C ASP A 34 -14.86 -8.38 5.88
N GLU A 35 -15.02 -8.99 4.70
CA GLU A 35 -13.88 -9.42 3.88
C GLU A 35 -13.10 -8.21 3.36
N ILE A 36 -13.81 -7.17 2.91
CA ILE A 36 -13.19 -5.93 2.44
C ILE A 36 -12.44 -5.26 3.58
N VAL A 37 -13.10 -5.05 4.72
CA VAL A 37 -12.50 -4.40 5.89
C VAL A 37 -11.27 -5.17 6.36
N ASN A 38 -11.36 -6.50 6.48
CA ASN A 38 -10.23 -7.32 6.93
C ASN A 38 -9.02 -7.21 6.00
N LYS A 39 -9.22 -7.22 4.66
CA LYS A 39 -8.13 -7.06 3.71
C LYS A 39 -7.54 -5.64 3.72
N LEU A 40 -8.37 -4.62 3.91
CA LEU A 40 -7.88 -3.22 4.04
C LEU A 40 -7.04 -3.05 5.32
N VAL A 41 -7.49 -3.62 6.44
CA VAL A 41 -6.76 -3.62 7.72
C VAL A 41 -5.45 -4.41 7.60
N ASP A 42 -5.47 -5.60 7.01
CA ASP A 42 -4.28 -6.42 6.79
C ASP A 42 -3.22 -5.66 5.95
N GLY A 43 -3.65 -5.01 4.86
CA GLY A 43 -2.77 -4.15 4.07
C GLY A 43 -2.13 -3.03 4.88
N LYS A 44 -2.93 -2.31 5.66
CA LYS A 44 -2.43 -1.26 6.57
C LYS A 44 -1.40 -1.80 7.55
N MET A 45 -1.69 -2.91 8.23
CA MET A 45 -0.78 -3.51 9.21
C MET A 45 0.55 -3.95 8.58
N LYS A 46 0.52 -4.46 7.34
CA LYS A 46 1.73 -4.82 6.60
C LYS A 46 2.60 -3.60 6.28
N PHE A 47 2.00 -2.49 5.87
CA PHE A 47 2.75 -1.24 5.65
C PHE A 47 3.29 -0.65 6.96
N GLU A 48 2.52 -0.69 8.06
CA GLU A 48 3.00 -0.27 9.39
C GLU A 48 4.20 -1.09 9.84
N LYS A 49 4.16 -2.41 9.64
CA LYS A 49 5.29 -3.30 9.92
C LYS A 49 6.52 -2.91 9.09
N LEU A 50 6.37 -2.73 7.78
CA LEU A 50 7.47 -2.32 6.91
C LEU A 50 8.09 -0.98 7.36
N MET A 51 7.27 -0.03 7.80
CA MET A 51 7.77 1.24 8.33
C MET A 51 8.62 1.01 9.60
N ASN A 52 8.12 0.20 10.54
CA ASN A 52 8.89 -0.15 11.74
C ASN A 52 10.22 -0.85 11.38
N ASP A 53 10.19 -1.74 10.38
CA ASP A 53 11.40 -2.43 9.90
C ASP A 53 12.42 -1.43 9.30
N THR A 54 11.96 -0.34 8.67
CA THR A 54 12.87 0.74 8.21
C THR A 54 13.39 1.63 9.32
N ASP A 55 12.68 1.78 10.44
CA ASP A 55 13.11 2.60 11.58
C ASP A 55 14.23 1.94 12.39
N ILE A 56 14.31 0.61 12.36
CA ILE A 56 15.42 -0.16 12.95
C ILE A 56 16.57 -0.41 11.97
N CYS A 57 16.47 0.08 10.73
CA CYS A 57 17.53 -0.08 9.74
C CYS A 57 18.64 0.96 9.97
N GLU A 58 19.85 0.51 10.29
CA GLU A 58 21.00 1.39 10.54
C GLU A 58 21.72 1.85 9.26
N LYS A 59 21.47 1.19 8.11
CA LYS A 59 22.10 1.51 6.83
C LYS A 59 21.30 2.57 6.08
N GLU A 60 21.95 3.70 5.77
CA GLU A 60 21.37 4.75 4.92
C GLU A 60 21.32 4.36 3.43
N GLU A 61 22.19 3.45 2.99
CA GLU A 61 22.27 2.96 1.62
C GLU A 61 22.67 1.47 1.57
N GLU A 62 22.07 0.70 0.66
CA GLU A 62 22.46 -0.67 0.34
C GLU A 62 22.22 -0.92 -1.15
N GLU A 63 23.27 -1.28 -1.90
CA GLU A 63 23.15 -1.65 -3.33
C GLU A 63 22.49 -0.58 -4.21
N GLY A 64 22.72 0.70 -3.89
CA GLY A 64 22.11 1.84 -4.60
C GLY A 64 20.66 2.14 -4.17
N LEU A 65 20.09 1.39 -3.23
CA LEU A 65 18.84 1.72 -2.55
C LEU A 65 19.13 2.66 -1.37
N PHE A 66 18.49 3.81 -1.35
CA PHE A 66 18.57 4.73 -0.22
C PHE A 66 17.41 4.52 0.75
N LEU A 67 17.71 4.46 2.05
CA LEU A 67 16.72 4.23 3.12
C LEU A 67 15.58 5.25 3.04
N LYS A 68 15.90 6.53 2.79
CA LYS A 68 14.91 7.60 2.63
C LYS A 68 13.89 7.28 1.52
N ASP A 69 14.34 6.74 0.39
CA ASP A 69 13.50 6.50 -0.79
C ASP A 69 12.59 5.29 -0.56
N VAL A 70 13.11 4.27 0.14
CA VAL A 70 12.32 3.13 0.62
C VAL A 70 11.27 3.60 1.63
N LYS A 71 11.64 4.45 2.60
CA LYS A 71 10.69 5.04 3.57
C LYS A 71 9.59 5.83 2.87
N TYR A 72 9.94 6.70 1.91
CA TYR A 72 8.93 7.46 1.16
C TYR A 72 7.95 6.57 0.40
N SER A 73 8.44 5.46 -0.14
CA SER A 73 7.60 4.50 -0.87
C SER A 73 6.63 3.76 0.06
N ILE A 74 7.11 3.33 1.23
CA ILE A 74 6.30 2.69 2.27
C ILE A 74 5.27 3.67 2.84
N VAL A 75 5.66 4.91 3.15
CA VAL A 75 4.76 5.95 3.70
C VAL A 75 3.63 6.25 2.73
N ASP A 76 3.88 6.33 1.43
CA ASP A 76 2.83 6.57 0.43
C ASP A 76 1.82 5.40 0.40
N GLY A 77 2.30 4.15 0.47
CA GLY A 77 1.45 2.96 0.59
C GLY A 77 0.66 2.91 1.90
N LEU A 78 1.28 3.31 3.01
CA LEU A 78 0.64 3.41 4.31
C LEU A 78 -0.49 4.44 4.30
N PHE A 79 -0.24 5.65 3.80
CA PHE A 79 -1.27 6.69 3.68
C PHE A 79 -2.40 6.28 2.76
N LEU A 80 -2.11 5.61 1.64
CA LEU A 80 -3.16 5.00 0.82
C LEU A 80 -4.02 4.06 1.66
N SER A 81 -3.40 3.13 2.39
CA SER A 81 -4.15 2.10 3.13
C SER A 81 -5.05 2.69 4.22
N ILE A 82 -4.58 3.74 4.90
CA ILE A 82 -5.34 4.48 5.90
C ILE A 82 -6.54 5.19 5.25
N ASP A 83 -6.30 5.92 4.15
CA ASP A 83 -7.35 6.64 3.44
C ASP A 83 -8.44 5.69 2.94
N LEU A 84 -8.05 4.59 2.29
CA LEU A 84 -8.99 3.61 1.74
C LEU A 84 -9.83 2.95 2.84
N LEU A 85 -9.22 2.56 3.96
CA LEU A 85 -9.96 2.03 5.11
C LEU A 85 -10.96 3.05 5.67
N ASN A 86 -10.53 4.30 5.85
CA ASN A 86 -11.38 5.36 6.38
C ASN A 86 -12.56 5.69 5.46
N PHE A 87 -12.31 5.83 4.16
CA PHE A 87 -13.37 6.09 3.18
C PHE A 87 -14.35 4.92 3.09
N TYR A 88 -13.86 3.68 3.12
CA TYR A 88 -14.74 2.52 3.08
C TYR A 88 -15.63 2.43 4.33
N ASN A 89 -15.05 2.60 5.53
CA ASN A 89 -15.80 2.61 6.78
C ASN A 89 -16.83 3.75 6.87
N SER A 90 -16.50 4.91 6.30
CA SER A 90 -17.39 6.08 6.23
C SER A 90 -18.38 6.03 5.07
N LYS A 91 -18.37 4.94 4.26
CA LYS A 91 -19.18 4.76 3.05
C LYS A 91 -18.97 5.85 1.98
N GLU A 92 -17.82 6.51 1.97
CA GLU A 92 -17.41 7.51 0.99
C GLU A 92 -16.78 6.85 -0.27
N LEU A 93 -17.54 5.98 -0.94
CA LEU A 93 -17.00 5.12 -2.02
C LEU A 93 -16.43 5.89 -3.21
N GLU A 94 -16.96 7.07 -3.54
CA GLU A 94 -16.40 7.90 -4.63
C GLU A 94 -15.02 8.47 -4.26
N ARG A 95 -14.79 8.83 -2.99
CA ARG A 95 -13.46 9.23 -2.50
C ARG A 95 -12.50 8.05 -2.52
N PHE A 96 -12.97 6.87 -2.10
CA PHE A 96 -12.20 5.62 -2.19
C PHE A 96 -11.74 5.38 -3.63
N LYS A 97 -12.68 5.36 -4.60
CA LYS A 97 -12.40 5.13 -6.02
C LYS A 97 -11.37 6.12 -6.55
N MET A 98 -11.58 7.42 -6.29
CA MET A 98 -10.68 8.47 -6.74
C MET A 98 -9.27 8.31 -6.15
N ARG A 99 -9.16 8.06 -4.84
CA ARG A 99 -7.88 7.90 -4.15
C ARG A 99 -7.11 6.69 -4.66
N ALA A 100 -7.78 5.55 -4.81
CA ALA A 100 -7.19 4.32 -5.33
C ALA A 100 -6.71 4.50 -6.78
N VAL A 101 -7.56 5.01 -7.67
CA VAL A 101 -7.21 5.23 -9.08
C VAL A 101 -6.01 6.17 -9.22
N ASN A 102 -5.94 7.24 -8.43
CA ASN A 102 -4.81 8.17 -8.44
C ASN A 102 -3.49 7.48 -8.04
N TYR A 103 -3.52 6.60 -7.05
CA TYR A 103 -2.35 5.85 -6.63
C TYR A 103 -1.90 4.84 -7.71
N ILE A 104 -2.85 4.08 -8.27
CA ILE A 104 -2.58 3.08 -9.31
C ILE A 104 -2.02 3.73 -10.57
N ARG A 105 -2.63 4.85 -11.02
CA ARG A 105 -2.17 5.60 -12.22
C ARG A 105 -0.81 6.25 -12.04
N LYS A 106 -0.41 6.56 -10.80
CA LYS A 106 0.94 7.10 -10.51
C LYS A 106 2.06 6.14 -10.89
N GLY A 107 1.77 4.89 -11.26
CA GLY A 107 2.77 3.99 -11.85
C GLY A 107 3.80 3.47 -10.86
N ARG A 108 3.60 3.64 -9.54
CA ARG A 108 4.51 3.12 -8.50
C ARG A 108 4.59 1.58 -8.46
N VAL A 109 3.82 0.89 -9.30
CA VAL A 109 3.90 -0.56 -9.54
C VAL A 109 4.95 -0.92 -10.61
N THR A 110 5.47 0.03 -11.40
CA THR A 110 6.32 -0.32 -12.58
C THR A 110 7.51 0.58 -12.91
N SER A 111 7.83 1.64 -12.15
CA SER A 111 9.02 2.44 -12.47
C SER A 111 9.80 2.93 -11.24
N PHE A 112 10.73 2.08 -10.79
CA PHE A 112 11.96 2.53 -10.16
C PHE A 112 13.12 1.90 -10.95
N PHE A 113 13.65 2.68 -11.90
CA PHE A 113 14.94 2.52 -12.56
C PHE A 113 15.53 3.92 -12.71
#